data_AF-A0A4Q9GL65-F1
#
_entry.id   AF-A0A4Q9GL65-F1
#
_cell.length_a   1.000
_cell.length_b   1.000
_cell.length_c   1.000
_cell.angle_alpha   90.00
_cell.angle_beta   90.00
_cell.angle_gamma   90.00
#
_symmetry.space_group_name_H-M   'P 1'
#
loop_
_entity.id
_entity.type
_entity.pdbx_description
1 polymer ?
#
loop_
_entity_poly.entity_id
_entity_poly.type
_entity_poly.pdbx_seq_one_letter_code
_entity_poly.pdbx_strand_id
1 'polypeptide(L)'
;MIRMALHSSGFAGLGVGLALALAAPAPAFADFRLCNKTDSRVGISLGYKESETWSTEGWWNVGANSCETLLRGPLSSRFYYVYAIDYDRGGEWNGKAYMCTRDKEFTIKGIEDCLARGFERSGFFEIDTGEQKSWTVQLTEPTAKPASVAPTTGPDAKNAGLEAGAKTQ
;
A
#
# COMPACT_ATOMS: atom_id res chain seq x y z
N MET A 1 43.49 7.95 72.01
CA MET A 1 43.47 6.52 71.65
C MET A 1 43.55 6.40 70.12
N ILE A 2 44.59 5.69 69.65
CA ILE A 2 44.73 4.90 68.40
C ILE A 2 44.44 5.65 67.08
N ARG A 3 45.44 6.30 66.46
CA ARG A 3 46.46 5.80 65.50
C ARG A 3 45.92 5.35 64.13
N MET A 4 46.29 6.15 63.11
CA MET A 4 46.34 5.83 61.68
C MET A 4 46.94 4.44 61.43
N ALA A 5 46.35 3.67 60.52
CA ALA A 5 46.98 2.52 59.89
C ALA A 5 46.89 2.68 58.36
N LEU A 6 48.04 2.97 57.76
CA LEU A 6 48.32 2.74 56.34
C LEU A 6 48.12 1.25 56.03
N HIS A 7 47.37 0.94 54.98
CA HIS A 7 47.52 -0.33 54.27
C HIS A 7 47.58 -0.07 52.77
N SER A 8 48.78 -0.21 52.25
CA SER A 8 49.15 -0.39 50.85
C SER A 8 48.99 -1.86 50.48
N SER A 9 48.22 -2.18 49.43
CA SER A 9 48.36 -3.41 48.62
C SER A 9 47.54 -3.28 47.33
N GLY A 10 48.22 -3.46 46.19
CA GLY A 10 47.71 -3.12 44.86
C GLY A 10 46.77 -4.15 44.23
N PHE A 11 46.08 -3.68 43.19
CA PHE A 11 45.49 -4.51 42.14
C PHE A 11 45.73 -3.82 40.80
N ALA A 12 46.74 -4.29 40.06
CA ALA A 12 46.89 -3.99 38.64
C ALA A 12 45.90 -4.85 37.86
N GLY A 13 44.65 -4.40 37.76
CA GLY A 13 43.66 -4.98 36.84
C GLY A 13 43.71 -4.24 35.51
N LEU A 14 44.14 -4.89 34.43
CA LEU A 14 43.85 -4.43 33.07
C LEU A 14 42.33 -4.46 32.88
N GLY A 15 41.68 -3.32 33.13
CA GLY A 15 40.29 -3.11 32.74
C GLY A 15 40.22 -3.02 31.22
N VAL A 16 39.78 -4.10 30.57
CA VAL A 16 39.30 -4.04 29.19
C VAL A 16 38.04 -3.18 29.20
N GLY A 17 38.21 -1.88 28.94
CA GLY A 17 37.11 -0.94 28.78
C GLY A 17 36.33 -1.33 27.54
N LEU A 18 35.23 -2.05 27.72
CA LEU A 18 34.24 -2.28 26.67
C LEU A 18 33.57 -0.94 26.37
N ALA A 19 34.12 -0.20 25.41
CA ALA A 19 33.50 1.01 24.88
C ALA A 19 32.21 0.61 24.16
N LEU A 20 31.06 0.68 24.86
CA LEU A 20 29.75 0.60 24.21
C LEU A 20 29.59 1.82 23.31
N ALA A 21 29.81 1.62 22.01
CA ALA A 21 29.43 2.59 20.99
C ALA A 21 27.90 2.75 21.03
N LEU A 22 27.43 3.88 21.54
CA LEU A 22 26.03 4.29 21.48
C LEU A 22 25.66 4.55 20.01
N ALA A 23 25.11 3.54 19.34
CA ALA A 23 24.46 3.74 18.05
C ALA A 23 23.18 4.57 18.29
N ALA A 24 23.16 5.81 17.78
CA ALA A 24 21.94 6.61 17.78
C ALA A 24 20.88 5.94 16.87
N PRO A 25 19.60 5.87 17.30
CA PRO A 25 18.56 5.33 16.43
C PRO A 25 18.43 6.22 15.19
N ALA A 26 18.54 5.61 14.01
CA ALA A 26 18.25 6.30 12.77
C ALA A 26 16.75 6.65 12.71
N PRO A 27 16.38 7.82 12.15
CA PRO A 27 14.97 8.16 11.97
C PRO A 27 14.30 7.12 11.10
N ALA A 28 13.34 6.40 11.67
CA ALA A 28 12.46 5.52 10.91
C ALA A 28 11.38 6.38 10.24
N PHE A 29 11.51 6.61 8.93
CA PHE A 29 10.45 7.26 8.15
C PHE A 29 9.29 6.29 8.01
N ALA A 30 8.21 6.57 8.74
CA ALA A 30 6.97 5.85 8.65
C ALA A 30 6.10 6.60 7.64
N ASP A 31 6.09 6.21 6.36
CA ASP A 31 5.41 6.94 5.28
C ASP A 31 4.48 5.99 4.48
N PHE A 32 3.47 6.55 3.81
CA PHE A 32 2.73 5.85 2.74
C PHE A 32 3.38 6.18 1.39
N ARG A 33 3.94 5.16 0.73
CA ARG A 33 4.64 5.32 -0.55
C ARG A 33 3.95 4.53 -1.65
N LEU A 34 4.00 5.07 -2.87
CA LEU A 34 3.54 4.39 -4.07
C LEU A 34 4.68 4.36 -5.09
N CYS A 35 4.98 3.15 -5.55
CA CYS A 35 5.95 2.91 -6.62
C CYS A 35 5.21 2.57 -7.91
N ASN A 36 5.32 3.44 -8.91
CA ASN A 36 4.88 3.18 -10.25
C ASN A 36 5.89 2.24 -10.93
N LYS A 37 5.43 1.04 -11.30
CA LYS A 37 6.22 0.03 -12.02
C LYS A 37 5.86 -0.06 -13.50
N THR A 38 5.05 0.88 -13.98
CA THR A 38 4.70 0.99 -15.40
C THR A 38 5.67 1.91 -16.13
N ASP A 39 5.61 1.85 -17.46
CA ASP A 39 6.33 2.75 -18.36
C ASP A 39 5.62 4.10 -18.61
N SER A 40 4.44 4.31 -18.03
CA SER A 40 3.68 5.55 -18.17
C SER A 40 3.85 6.46 -16.95
N ARG A 41 3.61 7.76 -17.14
CA ARG A 41 3.33 8.69 -16.04
C ARG A 41 1.92 8.43 -15.51
N VAL A 42 1.80 8.40 -14.19
CA VAL A 42 0.54 8.09 -13.52
C VAL A 42 0.13 9.22 -12.57
N GLY A 43 -1.11 9.67 -12.68
CA GLY A 43 -1.75 10.54 -11.71
C GLY A 43 -2.38 9.74 -10.59
N ILE A 44 -2.12 10.10 -9.33
CA ILE A 44 -2.62 9.39 -8.15
C ILE A 44 -3.54 10.30 -7.33
N SER A 45 -4.65 9.74 -6.85
CA SER A 45 -5.46 10.27 -5.76
C SER A 45 -5.50 9.26 -4.61
N LEU A 46 -5.42 9.77 -3.38
CA LEU A 46 -5.40 9.00 -2.14
C LEU A 46 -6.62 9.37 -1.30
N GLY A 47 -7.41 8.37 -0.93
CA GLY A 47 -8.48 8.45 0.05
C GLY A 47 -8.06 7.78 1.35
N TYR A 48 -8.38 8.39 2.47
CA TYR A 48 -8.13 7.82 3.79
C TYR A 48 -9.14 8.33 4.81
N LYS A 49 -9.35 7.52 5.85
CA LYS A 49 -10.12 7.94 7.01
C LYS A 49 -9.14 8.32 8.11
N GLU A 50 -9.31 9.50 8.69
CA GLU A 50 -8.57 9.91 9.88
C GLU A 50 -9.58 10.13 11.00
N SER A 51 -9.45 9.35 12.08
CA SER A 51 -10.48 9.26 13.12
C SER A 51 -11.86 8.95 12.50
N GLU A 52 -12.79 9.92 12.52
CA GLU A 52 -14.12 9.79 11.94
C GLU A 52 -14.33 10.59 10.64
N THR A 53 -13.28 11.21 10.10
CA THR A 53 -13.38 12.07 8.92
C THR A 53 -12.74 11.41 7.70
N TRP A 54 -13.52 11.25 6.65
CA TRP A 54 -13.01 10.87 5.34
C TRP A 54 -12.34 12.06 4.66
N SER A 55 -11.19 11.81 4.04
CA SER A 55 -10.46 12.78 3.23
C SER A 55 -10.02 12.14 1.92
N THR A 56 -10.11 12.89 0.84
CA THR A 56 -9.44 12.55 -0.43
C THR A 56 -8.52 13.68 -0.85
N GLU A 57 -7.36 13.29 -1.37
CA GLU A 57 -6.32 14.18 -1.84
C GLU A 57 -5.81 13.72 -3.21
N GLY A 58 -5.24 14.64 -3.97
CA GLY A 58 -4.70 14.40 -5.31
C GLY A 58 -4.35 15.74 -5.97
N TRP A 59 -3.66 15.81 -7.10
CA TRP A 59 -3.06 14.71 -7.85
C TRP A 59 -1.56 14.69 -7.60
N TRP A 60 -1.02 13.54 -7.20
CA TRP A 60 0.42 13.31 -7.32
C TRP A 60 0.72 12.84 -8.73
N ASN A 61 1.78 13.39 -9.33
CA ASN A 61 2.27 12.93 -10.63
C ASN A 61 3.50 12.05 -10.41
N VAL A 62 3.36 10.75 -10.66
CA VAL A 62 4.40 9.75 -10.44
C VAL A 62 4.96 9.33 -11.80
N GLY A 63 6.25 9.61 -12.02
CA GLY A 63 6.92 9.22 -13.26
C GLY A 63 7.01 7.70 -13.43
N ALA A 64 7.26 7.26 -14.66
CA ALA A 64 7.52 5.85 -14.97
C ALA A 64 8.65 5.28 -14.10
N ASN A 65 8.50 4.04 -13.63
CA ASN A 65 9.50 3.33 -12.84
C ASN A 65 10.03 4.07 -11.59
N SER A 66 9.23 5.00 -11.03
CA SER A 66 9.61 5.85 -9.90
C SER A 66 8.70 5.63 -8.68
N CYS A 67 9.08 6.16 -7.52
CA CYS A 67 8.27 6.07 -6.31
C CYS A 67 8.09 7.43 -5.65
N GLU A 68 6.87 7.73 -5.22
CA GLU A 68 6.53 8.95 -4.50
C GLU A 68 5.97 8.65 -3.11
N THR A 69 6.08 9.65 -2.23
CA THR A 69 5.49 9.60 -0.89
C THR A 69 4.17 10.36 -0.91
N LEU A 70 3.06 9.64 -0.73
CA LEU A 70 1.72 10.24 -0.80
C LEU A 70 1.27 10.78 0.56
N LEU A 71 1.64 10.11 1.65
CA LEU A 71 1.38 10.57 3.01
C LEU A 71 2.64 10.45 3.85
N ARG A 72 2.98 11.53 4.55
CA ARG A 72 4.13 11.61 5.45
C ARG A 72 3.72 11.25 6.87
N GLY A 73 4.58 10.52 7.58
CA GLY A 73 4.35 10.20 8.97
C GLY A 73 3.48 8.96 9.19
N PRO A 74 3.45 8.47 10.44
CA PRO A 74 2.96 7.14 10.76
C PRO A 74 1.49 6.98 10.38
N LEU A 75 1.18 5.87 9.71
CA LEU A 75 -0.18 5.57 9.29
C LEU A 75 -1.10 5.40 10.51
N SER A 76 -2.20 6.15 10.50
CA SER A 76 -3.22 6.16 11.54
C SER A 76 -4.34 5.15 11.26
N SER A 77 -4.45 4.68 10.02
CA SER A 77 -5.50 3.76 9.56
C SER A 77 -4.94 2.46 8.98
N ARG A 78 -5.76 1.42 9.01
CA ARG A 78 -5.47 0.13 8.35
C ARG A 78 -5.76 0.15 6.85
N PHE A 79 -6.79 0.88 6.45
CA PHE A 79 -7.25 0.93 5.07
C PHE A 79 -6.96 2.28 4.44
N TYR A 80 -6.35 2.24 3.27
CA TYR A 80 -6.13 3.38 2.39
C TYR A 80 -6.72 3.07 1.01
N TYR A 81 -7.13 4.09 0.29
CA TYR A 81 -7.86 3.96 -0.95
C TYR A 81 -7.11 4.72 -2.03
N VAL A 82 -6.88 4.09 -3.18
CA VAL A 82 -6.15 4.73 -4.28
C VAL A 82 -6.97 4.72 -5.55
N TYR A 83 -6.97 5.85 -6.25
CA TYR A 83 -7.44 5.96 -7.63
C TYR A 83 -6.27 6.47 -8.47
N ALA A 84 -6.06 5.87 -9.63
CA ALA A 84 -4.95 6.26 -10.49
C ALA A 84 -5.35 6.33 -11.97
N ILE A 85 -4.71 7.23 -12.71
CA ILE A 85 -4.94 7.46 -14.15
C ILE A 85 -3.61 7.36 -14.88
N ASP A 86 -3.57 6.58 -15.98
CA ASP A 86 -2.42 6.54 -16.89
C ASP A 86 -2.50 7.75 -17.83
N TYR A 87 -1.57 8.71 -17.70
CA TYR A 87 -1.59 9.94 -18.48
C TYR A 87 -1.08 9.77 -19.91
N ASP A 88 -0.33 8.70 -20.19
CA ASP A 88 0.34 8.53 -21.48
C ASP A 88 -0.45 7.61 -22.41
N ARG A 89 -1.01 6.51 -21.89
CA ARG A 89 -1.81 5.54 -22.66
C ARG A 89 -3.30 5.62 -22.39
N GLY A 90 -3.71 6.34 -21.35
CA GLY A 90 -5.08 6.34 -20.86
C GLY A 90 -5.42 5.05 -20.10
N GLY A 91 -6.58 5.06 -19.45
CA GLY A 91 -7.00 3.99 -18.55
C GLY A 91 -6.83 4.37 -17.08
N GLU A 92 -7.43 3.57 -16.22
CA GLU A 92 -7.52 3.84 -14.79
C GLU A 92 -7.30 2.59 -13.95
N TRP A 93 -6.73 2.79 -12.76
CA TRP A 93 -6.81 1.83 -11.67
C TRP A 93 -7.92 2.28 -10.75
N ASN A 94 -9.03 1.56 -10.81
CA ASN A 94 -10.23 1.87 -10.06
C ASN A 94 -10.67 0.70 -9.18
N GLY A 95 -11.58 0.99 -8.26
CA GLY A 95 -12.19 -0.01 -7.39
C GLY A 95 -13.62 0.36 -7.02
N LYS A 96 -14.11 -0.25 -5.93
CA LYS A 96 -15.52 -0.16 -5.53
C LYS A 96 -15.79 0.93 -4.49
N ALA A 97 -14.75 1.54 -3.91
CA ALA A 97 -14.89 2.58 -2.90
C ALA A 97 -15.05 3.93 -3.58
N TYR A 98 -16.29 4.40 -3.71
CA TYR A 98 -16.56 5.68 -4.37
C TYR A 98 -16.25 6.86 -3.45
N MET A 99 -15.47 7.81 -3.95
CA MET A 99 -15.09 9.03 -3.23
C MET A 99 -15.02 10.23 -4.19
N CYS A 100 -14.84 11.42 -3.63
CA CYS A 100 -14.84 12.66 -4.40
C CYS A 100 -13.45 13.00 -4.95
N THR A 101 -13.40 13.43 -6.21
CA THR A 101 -12.19 13.90 -6.92
C THR A 101 -12.48 15.19 -7.70
N ARG A 102 -11.45 15.83 -8.25
CA ARG A 102 -11.58 16.97 -9.18
C ARG A 102 -10.36 17.07 -10.09
N ASP A 103 -10.44 17.87 -11.15
CA ASP A 103 -9.42 17.93 -12.21
C ASP A 103 -8.05 18.46 -11.79
N LYS A 104 -8.01 19.36 -10.80
CA LYS A 104 -6.77 20.00 -10.31
C LYS A 104 -6.40 19.48 -8.94
N GLU A 105 -5.21 19.79 -8.46
CA GLU A 105 -4.78 19.48 -7.10
C GLU A 105 -5.81 19.91 -6.05
N PHE A 106 -6.01 19.06 -5.04
CA PHE A 106 -7.13 19.11 -4.14
C PHE A 106 -6.91 18.37 -2.83
N THR A 107 -7.67 18.85 -1.85
CA THR A 107 -8.05 18.12 -0.65
C THR A 107 -9.56 18.30 -0.48
N ILE A 108 -10.29 17.21 -0.30
CA ILE A 108 -11.73 17.19 -0.06
C ILE A 108 -11.98 16.43 1.24
N LYS A 109 -12.76 17.02 2.14
CA LYS A 109 -13.28 16.34 3.33
C LYS A 109 -14.69 15.83 3.04
N GLY A 110 -14.99 14.60 3.45
CA GLY A 110 -16.26 13.93 3.16
C GLY A 110 -16.28 13.25 1.78
N ILE A 111 -17.13 12.23 1.65
CA ILE A 111 -17.29 11.39 0.45
C ILE A 111 -18.73 11.37 -0.07
N GLU A 112 -19.62 12.04 0.65
CA GLU A 112 -21.03 12.23 0.35
C GLU A 112 -21.25 13.33 -0.69
N ASP A 113 -22.29 13.14 -1.51
CA ASP A 113 -22.85 14.13 -2.43
C ASP A 113 -21.83 14.80 -3.38
N CYS A 114 -20.80 14.06 -3.81
CA CYS A 114 -19.70 14.60 -4.64
C CYS A 114 -20.20 15.46 -5.81
N LEU A 115 -21.12 14.93 -6.62
CA LEU A 115 -21.67 15.61 -7.79
C LEU A 115 -22.44 16.90 -7.42
N ALA A 116 -23.25 16.86 -6.37
CA ALA A 116 -24.01 18.03 -5.91
C ALA A 116 -23.10 19.12 -5.33
N ARG A 117 -21.94 18.73 -4.82
CA ARG A 117 -20.88 19.62 -4.33
C ARG A 117 -19.93 20.11 -5.44
N GLY A 118 -20.15 19.71 -6.70
CA GLY A 118 -19.33 20.09 -7.85
C GLY A 118 -18.03 19.30 -7.99
N PHE A 119 -17.94 18.13 -7.36
CA PHE A 119 -16.84 17.18 -7.50
C PHE A 119 -17.24 16.01 -8.39
N GLU A 120 -16.24 15.27 -8.87
CA GLU A 120 -16.45 14.00 -9.56
C GLU A 120 -16.59 12.85 -8.57
N ARG A 121 -17.17 11.74 -9.02
CA ARG A 121 -17.33 10.51 -8.22
C ARG A 121 -16.49 9.39 -8.84
N SER A 122 -15.27 9.20 -8.32
CA SER A 122 -14.32 8.19 -8.80
C SER A 122 -14.31 6.96 -7.88
N GLY A 123 -14.03 5.79 -8.46
CA GLY A 123 -13.94 4.53 -7.72
C GLY A 123 -12.51 4.21 -7.33
N PHE A 124 -12.21 4.13 -6.05
CA PHE A 124 -10.90 3.82 -5.51
C PHE A 124 -10.79 2.33 -5.19
N PHE A 125 -9.60 1.74 -5.40
CA PHE A 125 -9.27 0.40 -4.92
C PHE A 125 -8.72 0.48 -3.49
N GLU A 126 -9.07 -0.51 -2.68
CA GLU A 126 -8.70 -0.58 -1.27
C GLU A 126 -7.34 -1.25 -1.09
N ILE A 127 -6.58 -0.74 -0.14
CA ILE A 127 -5.27 -1.23 0.27
C ILE A 127 -5.32 -1.49 1.77
N ASP A 128 -5.19 -2.75 2.15
CA ASP A 128 -5.05 -3.18 3.54
C ASP A 128 -3.57 -3.14 3.94
N THR A 129 -3.21 -2.24 4.84
CA THR A 129 -1.84 -2.09 5.37
C THR A 129 -1.57 -3.03 6.54
N GLY A 130 -2.56 -3.80 7.01
CA GLY A 130 -2.41 -4.67 8.17
C GLY A 130 -2.03 -3.93 9.45
N GLU A 131 -2.50 -2.68 9.62
CA GLU A 131 -2.19 -1.79 10.75
C GLU A 131 -0.71 -1.34 10.84
N GLN A 132 0.06 -1.57 9.78
CA GLN A 132 1.45 -1.13 9.71
C GLN A 132 1.55 0.40 9.70
N LYS A 133 2.56 0.93 10.39
CA LYS A 133 2.82 2.38 10.45
C LYS A 133 3.47 2.96 9.20
N SER A 134 3.91 2.10 8.28
CA SER A 134 4.48 2.47 6.99
C SER A 134 4.07 1.44 5.95
N TRP A 135 3.80 1.88 4.74
CA TRP A 135 3.39 0.97 3.67
C TRP A 135 3.91 1.43 2.32
N THR A 136 4.28 0.48 1.46
CA THR A 136 4.66 0.77 0.07
C THR A 136 3.83 -0.08 -0.86
N VAL A 137 3.09 0.59 -1.74
CA VAL A 137 2.28 -0.01 -2.79
C VAL A 137 3.10 -0.06 -4.07
N GLN A 138 2.98 -1.15 -4.83
CA GLN A 138 3.51 -1.21 -6.19
C GLN A 138 2.33 -1.19 -7.17
N LEU A 139 2.33 -0.19 -8.04
CA LEU A 139 1.36 -0.06 -9.11
C LEU A 139 1.97 -0.63 -10.39
N THR A 140 1.47 -1.78 -10.83
CA THR A 140 1.77 -2.35 -12.15
C THR A 140 0.68 -1.93 -13.14
N GLU A 141 0.80 -2.30 -14.42
CA GLU A 141 -0.18 -1.98 -15.45
C GLU A 141 -1.60 -2.27 -14.95
N PRO A 142 -2.61 -1.45 -15.33
CA PRO A 142 -3.97 -1.73 -14.91
C PRO A 142 -4.29 -3.10 -15.47
N THR A 143 -4.46 -4.09 -14.58
CA THR A 143 -4.98 -5.38 -15.01
C THR A 143 -6.33 -5.06 -15.63
N ALA A 144 -6.44 -5.18 -16.95
CA ALA A 144 -7.72 -5.25 -17.60
C ALA A 144 -8.49 -6.29 -16.79
N LYS A 145 -9.51 -5.81 -16.07
CA LYS A 145 -10.41 -6.56 -15.18
C LYS A 145 -10.35 -8.04 -15.54
N PRO A 146 -9.88 -8.96 -14.68
CA PRO A 146 -10.03 -10.37 -15.01
C PRO A 146 -11.54 -10.57 -15.18
N ALA A 147 -11.98 -10.75 -16.42
CA ALA A 147 -13.29 -11.30 -16.69
C ALA A 147 -13.35 -12.53 -15.80
N SER A 148 -14.34 -12.58 -14.92
CA SER A 148 -14.52 -13.69 -14.00
C SER A 148 -14.45 -14.99 -14.80
N VAL A 149 -13.30 -15.66 -14.75
CA VAL A 149 -13.22 -17.05 -15.17
C VAL A 149 -13.96 -17.77 -14.06
N ALA A 150 -15.25 -17.98 -14.28
CA ALA A 150 -16.04 -18.87 -13.45
C ALA A 150 -15.27 -20.19 -13.33
N PRO A 151 -15.15 -20.79 -12.14
CA PRO A 151 -14.55 -22.10 -12.02
C PRO A 151 -15.45 -23.11 -12.73
N THR A 152 -15.05 -23.55 -13.91
CA THR A 152 -15.63 -24.75 -14.51
C THR A 152 -15.17 -25.93 -13.65
N THR A 153 -16.00 -26.30 -12.68
CA THR A 153 -15.85 -27.54 -11.91
C THR A 153 -16.02 -28.72 -12.85
N GLY A 154 -14.92 -29.30 -13.31
CA GLY A 154 -14.82 -30.75 -13.52
C GLY A 154 -14.35 -31.41 -12.22
N PRO A 155 -14.79 -32.65 -11.93
CA PRO A 155 -14.05 -33.76 -12.50
C PRO A 155 -14.90 -34.91 -13.04
N ASP A 156 -14.21 -35.68 -13.86
CA ASP A 156 -14.66 -36.70 -14.79
C ASP A 156 -15.31 -37.98 -14.23
N ALA A 157 -15.95 -38.66 -15.19
CA ALA A 157 -15.96 -40.11 -15.41
C ALA A 157 -17.04 -40.96 -14.72
N LYS A 158 -17.88 -41.60 -15.55
CA LYS A 158 -18.07 -43.07 -15.53
C LYS A 158 -18.76 -43.62 -16.79
N ASN A 159 -18.03 -44.56 -17.43
CA ASN A 159 -18.46 -45.69 -18.27
C ASN A 159 -18.89 -45.36 -19.72
N ALA A 160 -18.18 -45.73 -20.79
CA ALA A 160 -17.54 -46.99 -21.23
C ALA A 160 -18.53 -48.07 -21.74
N GLY A 161 -18.37 -48.41 -23.04
CA GLY A 161 -18.93 -49.57 -23.75
C GLY A 161 -20.31 -49.32 -24.38
N LEU A 162 -20.66 -49.80 -25.57
CA LEU A 162 -20.05 -50.74 -26.51
C LEU A 162 -21.01 -50.81 -27.74
N GLU A 163 -20.43 -51.07 -28.91
CA GLU A 163 -21.02 -51.76 -30.08
C GLU A 163 -21.69 -51.02 -31.25
N ALA A 164 -21.26 -51.49 -32.43
CA ALA A 164 -21.59 -51.11 -33.79
C ALA A 164 -22.91 -51.73 -34.28
N GLY A 165 -23.49 -51.17 -35.36
CA GLY A 165 -24.33 -51.96 -36.25
C GLY A 165 -25.50 -51.26 -36.95
N ALA A 166 -25.37 -51.12 -38.28
CA ALA A 166 -26.40 -51.38 -39.30
C ALA A 166 -27.58 -50.38 -39.57
N LYS A 167 -27.54 -49.84 -40.80
CA LYS A 167 -28.56 -49.76 -41.87
C LYS A 167 -30.02 -49.31 -41.57
N THR A 168 -30.39 -48.26 -42.31
CA THR A 168 -31.58 -48.12 -43.21
C THR A 168 -32.98 -48.46 -42.68
N GLN A 169 -33.84 -47.44 -42.64
CA GLN A 169 -35.09 -47.36 -43.41
C GLN A 169 -35.46 -45.91 -43.64
#